data_AF-A0A4Y8SLA6-F1
#
_entry.id   AF-A0A4Y8SLA6-F1
#
_cell.length_a   1.000
_cell.length_b   1.000
_cell.length_c   1.000
_cell.angle_alpha   90.00
_cell.angle_beta   90.00
_cell.angle_gamma   90.00
#
_symmetry.space_group_name_H-M   'P 1'
#
loop_
_entity.id
_entity.type
_entity.pdbx_description
1 polymer ?
#
loop_
_entity_poly.entity_id
_entity_poly.type
_entity_poly.pdbx_seq_one_letter_code
_entity_poly.pdbx_strand_id
1 'polypeptide(L)'
;MYNPQRALPVAPSPGQPPAAPEERLGNEQIRELLRSYGLRTSLIRLKVIDALHAADRNGRSIGVRGVHAQLEQLDIPLSFLSVREVLKRLCSEGVISIGHDKCYSLNPQARAVLEQHSAR
;
A
#
# COMPACT_ATOMS: atom_id res chain seq x y z
N MET A 1 -25.36 55.55 -12.81
CA MET A 1 -24.07 55.09 -12.23
C MET A 1 -24.35 54.33 -10.94
N TYR A 2 -24.24 53.00 -10.94
CA TYR A 2 -23.53 52.17 -9.95
C TYR A 2 -23.86 50.68 -10.22
N ASN A 3 -22.83 49.87 -10.37
CA ASN A 3 -22.79 48.41 -10.42
C ASN A 3 -21.68 48.02 -9.43
N PRO A 4 -21.58 46.81 -8.84
CA PRO A 4 -22.53 45.73 -8.57
C PRO A 4 -22.56 45.36 -7.06
N GLN A 5 -23.44 44.43 -6.67
CA GLN A 5 -23.40 43.77 -5.36
C GLN A 5 -22.11 42.98 -5.14
N ARG A 6 -21.53 43.22 -3.96
CA ARG A 6 -20.32 42.63 -3.39
C ARG A 6 -20.59 41.16 -3.04
N ALA A 7 -20.02 40.23 -3.80
CA ALA A 7 -20.01 38.82 -3.46
C ALA A 7 -19.20 38.62 -2.16
N LEU A 8 -19.84 38.02 -1.16
CA LEU A 8 -19.22 37.58 0.09
C LEU A 8 -18.27 36.41 -0.19
N PRO A 9 -17.08 36.36 0.41
CA PRO A 9 -16.24 35.17 0.36
C PRO A 9 -16.90 34.04 1.18
N VAL A 10 -17.22 32.95 0.49
CA VAL A 10 -17.59 31.67 1.09
C VAL A 10 -16.45 31.20 1.99
N ALA A 11 -16.74 31.01 3.28
CA ALA A 11 -15.80 30.42 4.22
C ALA A 11 -15.55 28.94 3.87
N PRO A 12 -14.31 28.43 3.93
CA PRO A 12 -14.05 27.02 3.76
C PRO A 12 -14.61 26.24 4.97
N SER A 13 -15.40 25.21 4.68
CA SER A 13 -15.99 24.30 5.66
C SER A 13 -14.89 23.50 6.38
N PRO A 14 -14.85 23.46 7.72
CA PRO A 14 -14.01 22.53 8.47
C PRO A 14 -14.78 21.21 8.64
N GLY A 15 -14.37 20.17 7.91
CA GLY A 15 -15.07 18.89 8.05
C GLY A 15 -14.57 17.74 7.17
N GLN A 16 -13.49 17.92 6.44
CA GLN A 16 -12.75 16.76 5.94
C GLN A 16 -12.00 16.20 7.15
N PRO A 17 -12.25 14.95 7.59
CA PRO A 17 -11.33 14.33 8.53
C PRO A 17 -9.94 14.39 7.88
N PRO A 18 -8.87 14.74 8.61
CA PRO A 18 -7.55 14.43 8.12
C PRO A 18 -7.53 12.92 8.03
N ALA A 19 -7.73 12.38 6.82
CA ALA A 19 -7.28 11.03 6.51
C ALA A 19 -5.83 11.04 6.94
N ALA A 20 -5.55 10.34 8.04
CA ALA A 20 -4.33 10.47 8.80
C ALA A 20 -3.11 10.52 7.87
N PRO A 21 -2.12 11.39 8.13
CA PRO A 21 -0.85 11.37 7.41
C PRO A 21 -0.01 10.12 7.75
N GLU A 22 -0.62 9.08 8.32
CA GLU A 22 -0.03 7.76 8.52
C GLU A 22 0.17 7.08 7.16
N GLU A 23 1.26 7.48 6.50
CA GLU A 23 2.26 6.54 5.99
C GLU A 23 1.70 5.48 5.05
N ARG A 24 0.81 5.93 4.16
CA ARG A 24 0.70 5.30 2.84
C ARG A 24 2.08 5.43 2.22
N LEU A 25 2.81 4.32 2.16
CA LEU A 25 4.06 4.23 1.43
C LEU A 25 3.89 4.97 0.11
N GLY A 26 4.81 5.88 -0.19
CA GLY A 26 4.83 6.49 -1.51
C GLY A 26 4.90 5.37 -2.52
N ASN A 27 3.95 5.28 -3.45
CA ASN A 27 3.97 4.26 -4.50
C ASN A 27 5.34 4.18 -5.20
N GLU A 28 6.09 5.29 -5.20
CA GLU A 28 7.47 5.43 -5.66
C GLU A 28 8.46 4.52 -4.91
N GLN A 29 8.37 4.44 -3.58
CA GLN A 29 9.24 3.58 -2.75
C GLN A 29 9.01 2.11 -3.09
N ILE A 30 7.73 1.70 -3.22
CA ILE A 30 7.39 0.32 -3.61
C ILE A 30 7.80 0.05 -5.06
N ARG A 31 7.72 1.03 -5.98
CA ARG A 31 8.21 0.88 -7.35
C ARG A 31 9.72 0.65 -7.37
N GLU A 32 10.47 1.38 -6.56
CA GLU A 32 11.91 1.22 -6.46
C GLU A 32 12.29 -0.12 -5.83
N LEU A 33 11.59 -0.53 -4.77
CA LEU A 33 11.73 -1.87 -4.20
C LEU A 33 11.54 -2.94 -5.29
N LEU A 34 10.43 -2.89 -6.04
CA LEU A 34 10.18 -3.84 -7.12
C LEU A 34 11.31 -3.82 -8.16
N ARG A 35 11.83 -2.64 -8.52
CA ARG A 35 12.96 -2.51 -9.45
C ARG A 35 14.24 -3.17 -8.90
N SER A 36 14.55 -2.97 -7.62
CA SER A 36 15.72 -3.56 -6.94
C SER A 36 15.69 -5.09 -6.96
N TYR A 37 14.49 -5.68 -6.86
CA TYR A 37 14.26 -7.12 -6.95
C TYR A 37 14.04 -7.63 -8.39
N GLY A 38 14.25 -6.81 -9.43
CA GLY A 38 14.07 -7.20 -10.83
C GLY A 38 12.61 -7.41 -11.26
N LEU A 39 11.65 -6.94 -10.47
CA LEU A 39 10.23 -7.12 -10.68
C LEU A 39 9.60 -5.96 -11.46
N ARG A 40 8.75 -6.32 -12.43
CA ARG A 40 7.87 -5.35 -13.09
C ARG A 40 6.95 -4.65 -12.08
N THR A 41 6.85 -3.33 -12.23
CA THR A 41 5.92 -2.49 -11.50
C THR A 41 4.50 -2.72 -12.02
N SER A 42 3.57 -2.98 -11.10
CA SER A 42 2.14 -3.16 -11.42
C SER A 42 1.31 -2.78 -10.20
N LEU A 43 0.08 -2.28 -10.43
CA LEU A 43 -0.81 -1.86 -9.34
C LEU A 43 -1.04 -2.98 -8.32
N ILE A 44 -1.22 -4.21 -8.79
CA ILE A 44 -1.45 -5.37 -7.92
C ILE A 44 -0.28 -5.58 -6.96
N ARG A 45 0.96 -5.61 -7.48
CA ARG A 45 2.14 -5.80 -6.63
C ARG A 45 2.34 -4.65 -5.65
N LEU A 46 2.09 -3.42 -6.11
CA LEU A 46 2.14 -2.24 -5.25
C LEU A 46 1.16 -2.40 -4.08
N LYS A 47 -0.09 -2.76 -4.35
CA LYS A 47 -1.13 -2.92 -3.32
C LYS A 47 -0.90 -4.09 -2.38
N VAL A 48 -0.39 -5.22 -2.89
CA VAL A 48 -0.04 -6.36 -2.04
C VAL A 48 1.09 -5.98 -1.08
N ILE A 49 2.14 -5.29 -1.57
CA ILE A 49 3.26 -4.86 -0.72
C ILE A 49 2.81 -3.79 0.28
N ASP A 50 2.01 -2.83 -0.14
CA ASP A 50 1.41 -1.80 0.72
C ASP A 50 0.60 -2.42 1.87
N ALA A 51 -0.28 -3.39 1.57
CA ALA A 51 -1.06 -4.12 2.57
C ALA A 51 -0.17 -4.91 3.54
N LEU A 52 0.87 -5.58 3.04
CA LEU A 52 1.81 -6.32 3.87
C LEU A 52 2.63 -5.39 4.78
N HIS A 53 3.05 -4.23 4.28
CA HIS A 53 3.79 -3.24 5.06
C HIS A 53 2.92 -2.61 6.16
N ALA A 54 1.69 -2.24 5.84
CA ALA A 54 0.74 -1.69 6.81
C ALA A 54 0.44 -2.70 7.92
N ALA A 55 0.30 -3.98 7.58
CA ALA A 55 0.13 -5.04 8.56
C ALA A 55 1.38 -5.20 9.44
N ASP A 56 2.56 -5.27 8.83
CA ASP A 56 3.84 -5.45 9.52
C ASP A 56 4.10 -4.32 10.53
N ARG A 57 3.81 -3.07 10.17
CA ARG A 57 3.90 -1.91 11.07
C ARG A 57 2.99 -2.00 12.28
N ASN A 58 1.83 -2.63 12.14
CA ASN A 58 0.90 -2.85 13.24
C ASN A 58 1.28 -4.09 14.08
N GLY A 59 2.46 -4.69 13.83
CA GLY A 59 2.90 -5.94 14.47
C GLY A 59 2.04 -7.15 14.08
N ARG A 60 1.33 -7.06 12.95
CA ARG A 60 0.43 -8.10 12.45
C ARG A 60 1.03 -8.73 11.18
N SER A 61 0.70 -9.99 10.96
CA SER A 61 1.00 -10.67 9.70
C SER A 61 -0.32 -11.08 9.03
N ILE A 62 -0.36 -11.05 7.69
CA ILE A 62 -1.61 -11.27 6.95
C ILE A 62 -1.51 -12.51 6.06
N GLY A 63 -2.52 -13.37 6.15
CA GLY A 63 -2.68 -14.47 5.21
C GLY A 63 -3.27 -14.02 3.87
N VAL A 64 -3.38 -14.95 2.92
CA VAL A 64 -3.97 -14.71 1.59
C VAL A 64 -5.37 -14.09 1.69
N ARG A 65 -6.18 -14.51 2.67
CA ARG A 65 -7.53 -13.98 2.91
C ARG A 65 -7.51 -12.49 3.27
N GLY A 66 -6.57 -12.06 4.11
CA GLY A 66 -6.43 -10.65 4.49
C GLY A 66 -5.99 -9.80 3.31
N VAL A 67 -5.01 -10.28 2.55
CA VAL A 67 -4.54 -9.60 1.32
C VAL A 67 -5.69 -9.47 0.30
N HIS A 68 -6.44 -10.55 0.07
CA HIS A 68 -7.57 -10.57 -0.85
C HIS A 68 -8.67 -9.59 -0.42
N ALA A 69 -9.08 -9.60 0.86
CA ALA A 69 -10.05 -8.66 1.38
C ALA A 69 -9.59 -7.20 1.30
N GLN A 70 -8.28 -6.92 1.45
CA GLN A 70 -7.73 -5.57 1.27
C GLN A 70 -7.77 -5.12 -0.19
N LEU A 71 -7.46 -6.02 -1.13
CA LEU A 71 -7.56 -5.73 -2.57
C LEU A 71 -9.01 -5.46 -2.98
N GLU A 72 -9.98 -6.24 -2.46
CA GLU A 72 -11.40 -6.02 -2.73
C GLU A 72 -11.89 -4.68 -2.19
N GLN A 73 -11.45 -4.27 -1.00
CA GLN A 73 -11.77 -2.94 -0.44
C GLN A 73 -11.22 -1.78 -1.28
N LEU A 74 -10.18 -2.03 -2.09
CA LEU A 74 -9.58 -1.05 -2.99
C LEU A 74 -10.20 -1.07 -4.39
N ASP A 75 -11.32 -1.79 -4.58
CA ASP A 75 -11.99 -1.99 -5.87
C ASP A 75 -11.09 -2.70 -6.91
N ILE A 76 -10.22 -3.60 -6.44
CA ILE A 76 -9.33 -4.40 -7.27
C ILE A 76 -9.82 -5.86 -7.23
N PRO A 77 -10.78 -6.24 -8.10
CA PRO A 77 -11.37 -7.57 -8.10
C PRO A 77 -10.36 -8.58 -8.65
N LEU A 78 -9.58 -9.19 -7.76
CA LEU A 78 -8.73 -10.32 -8.09
C LEU A 78 -9.31 -11.60 -7.52
N SER A 79 -9.23 -12.68 -8.29
CA SER A 79 -9.55 -14.00 -7.78
C SER A 79 -8.54 -14.40 -6.70
N PHE A 80 -9.00 -15.17 -5.73
CA PHE A 80 -8.15 -15.71 -4.66
C PHE A 80 -6.93 -16.48 -5.21
N LEU A 81 -7.10 -17.17 -6.35
CA LEU A 81 -6.00 -17.85 -7.06
C LEU A 81 -4.92 -16.85 -7.51
N SER A 82 -5.31 -15.77 -8.18
CA SER A 82 -4.39 -14.72 -8.64
C SER A 82 -3.64 -14.08 -7.48
N VAL A 83 -4.30 -13.82 -6.34
CA VAL A 83 -3.63 -13.30 -5.14
C VAL A 83 -2.57 -14.29 -4.65
N ARG A 84 -2.89 -15.58 -4.61
CA ARG A 84 -1.96 -16.63 -4.20
C ARG A 84 -0.76 -16.74 -5.16
N GLU A 85 -0.98 -16.59 -6.46
CA GLU A 85 0.08 -16.58 -7.46
C GLU A 85 1.01 -15.37 -7.31
N VAL A 86 0.44 -14.18 -7.07
CA VAL A 86 1.22 -12.96 -6.80
C VAL A 86 2.07 -13.13 -5.55
N LEU A 87 1.49 -13.60 -4.43
CA LEU A 87 2.22 -13.86 -3.19
C LEU A 87 3.32 -14.90 -3.40
N LYS A 88 3.03 -16.00 -4.11
CA LYS A 88 4.03 -17.03 -4.44
C LYS A 88 5.19 -16.46 -5.26
N ARG A 89 4.90 -15.58 -6.25
CA ARG A 89 5.92 -14.89 -7.03
C ARG A 89 6.75 -13.96 -6.15
N LEU A 90 6.14 -13.09 -5.37
CA LEU A 90 6.87 -12.20 -4.45
C LEU A 90 7.74 -12.96 -3.45
N CYS A 91 7.28 -14.13 -2.99
CA CYS A 91 8.04 -15.00 -2.10
C CYS A 91 9.23 -15.64 -2.81
N SER A 92 9.05 -16.12 -4.05
CA SER A 92 10.11 -16.70 -4.87
C SER A 92 11.22 -15.70 -5.18
N GLU A 93 10.88 -14.43 -5.34
CA GLU A 93 11.83 -13.36 -5.64
C GLU A 93 12.50 -12.82 -4.37
N GLY A 94 12.06 -13.24 -3.18
CA GLY A 94 12.62 -12.80 -1.90
C GLY A 94 12.15 -11.42 -1.43
N VAL A 95 11.04 -10.89 -1.97
CA VAL A 95 10.45 -9.63 -1.45
C VAL A 95 9.69 -9.87 -0.16
N ILE A 96 9.00 -11.01 -0.07
CA ILE A 96 8.18 -11.41 1.07
C ILE A 96 8.61 -12.80 1.56
N SER A 97 8.25 -13.14 2.79
CA SER A 97 8.40 -14.48 3.35
C SER A 97 7.06 -15.01 3.85
N ILE A 98 6.93 -16.33 3.84
CA ILE A 98 5.79 -17.05 4.40
C ILE A 98 6.19 -17.65 5.76
N GLY A 99 5.45 -17.28 6.81
CA GLY A 99 5.62 -17.82 8.15
C GLY A 99 4.96 -19.20 8.34
N HIS A 100 5.20 -19.81 9.49
CA HIS A 100 4.66 -21.13 9.84
C HIS A 100 3.12 -21.19 9.83
N ASP A 101 2.47 -20.06 10.14
CA ASP A 101 1.01 -19.91 10.14
C ASP A 101 0.43 -19.61 8.74
N LYS A 102 1.23 -19.70 7.67
CA LYS A 102 0.87 -19.30 6.30
C LYS A 102 0.51 -17.80 6.16
N CYS A 103 0.94 -17.00 7.14
CA CYS A 103 0.92 -15.55 7.04
C CYS A 103 2.13 -15.08 6.24
N TYR A 104 1.93 -14.02 5.47
CA TYR A 104 2.96 -13.37 4.70
C TYR A 104 3.41 -12.10 5.40
N SER A 105 4.71 -11.85 5.34
CA SER A 105 5.36 -10.64 5.86
C SER A 105 6.42 -10.19 4.88
N LEU A 106 6.75 -8.90 4.88
CA LEU A 106 7.87 -8.39 4.08
C LEU A 106 9.19 -8.93 4.62
N ASN A 107 10.12 -9.20 3.73
CA ASN A 107 11.47 -9.54 4.16
C ASN A 107 12.14 -8.33 4.82
N PRO A 108 13.01 -8.53 5.83
CA PRO A 108 13.66 -7.44 6.55
C PRO A 108 14.49 -6.55 5.61
N GLN A 109 15.10 -7.12 4.56
CA GLN A 109 15.80 -6.35 3.52
C GLN A 109 14.83 -5.50 2.69
N ALA A 110 13.68 -6.04 2.30
CA ALA A 110 12.66 -5.30 1.56
C ALA A 110 12.08 -4.17 2.40
N ARG A 111 11.81 -4.42 3.68
CA ARG A 111 11.33 -3.42 4.62
C ARG A 111 12.35 -2.30 4.83
N ALA A 112 13.64 -2.65 5.00
CA ALA A 112 14.69 -1.64 5.14
C ALA A 112 14.75 -0.68 3.94
N VAL A 113 14.58 -1.18 2.71
CA VAL A 113 14.52 -0.33 1.50
C VAL A 113 13.32 0.61 1.53
N LEU A 114 12.16 0.14 1.99
CA LEU A 114 10.96 0.96 2.14
C LEU A 114 11.15 2.04 3.21
N GLU A 115 11.68 1.69 4.39
CA GLU A 115 11.84 2.65 5.49
C GLU A 115 12.94 3.69 5.22
N GLN A 116 14.02 3.33 4.51
CA GLN A 116 15.09 4.25 4.11
C GLN A 116 14.57 5.44 3.27
N HIS A 117 13.52 5.22 2.48
CA HIS A 117 12.96 6.25 1.60
C HIS A 117 11.77 6.99 2.22
N SER A 118 11.25 6.52 3.35
CA SER A 118 10.23 7.24 4.12
C SER A 118 10.83 8.29 5.07
N ALA A 119 12.13 8.20 5.36
CA ALA A 119 12.83 9.08 6.31
C ALA A 119 13.63 10.23 5.65
N ARG A 120 13.52 10.44 4.33
CA ARG A 120 14.19 11.54 3.62
C ARG A 120 13.27 12.70 3.31
#